data_AF-A0A328BKV0-F1
#
_entry.id   AF-A0A328BKV0-F1
#
_cell.length_a   1.000
_cell.length_b   1.000
_cell.length_c   1.000
_cell.angle_alpha   90.00
_cell.angle_beta   90.00
_cell.angle_gamma   90.00
#
_symmetry.space_group_name_H-M   'P 1'
#
loop_
_entity.id
_entity.type
_entity.pdbx_description
1 polymer ?
#
loop_
_entity_poly.entity_id
_entity_poly.type
_entity_poly.pdbx_seq_one_letter_code
_entity_poly.pdbx_strand_id
1 'polypeptide(L)' 'MSLRHTYELYLESDEGARTFEALTCAGEIDLLSQMRKILAERGLKSIEAWRLGRQVLVLDR' A
#
# COMPACT_ATOMS: atom_id res chain seq x y z
N MET A 1 -5.26 -4.49 -20.30
CA MET A 1 -5.15 -3.15 -19.66
C MET A 1 -5.75 -3.24 -18.28
N SER A 2 -4.98 -2.98 -17.24
CA SER A 2 -5.50 -2.81 -15.88
C SER A 2 -5.29 -1.37 -15.43
N LEU A 3 -6.34 -0.74 -14.90
CA LEU A 3 -6.21 0.52 -14.19
C LEU A 3 -5.63 0.19 -12.82
N ARG A 4 -4.51 0.83 -12.46
CA ARG A 4 -3.91 0.69 -11.14
C ARG A 4 -3.97 2.00 -10.38
N HIS A 5 -4.08 1.88 -9.08
CA HIS A 5 -4.09 2.99 -8.14
C HIS A 5 -2.81 2.96 -7.31
N THR A 6 -2.19 4.12 -7.15
CA THR A 6 -1.11 4.32 -6.20
C THR A 6 -1.70 4.79 -4.87
N TYR A 7 -1.21 4.19 -3.79
CA TYR A 7 -1.58 4.51 -2.42
C TYR A 7 -0.32 4.89 -1.65
N GLU A 8 -0.46 5.89 -0.80
CA GLU A 8 0.53 6.23 0.22
C GLU A 8 0.26 5.39 1.46
N LEU A 9 1.27 4.66 1.91
CA LEU A 9 1.23 3.85 3.11
C LEU A 9 2.09 4.51 4.18
N TYR A 10 1.50 4.70 5.35
CA TYR A 10 2.20 5.14 6.54
C TYR A 10 2.22 3.98 7.52
N LEU A 11 3.40 3.45 7.79
CA LEU A 11 3.61 2.26 8.59
C LEU A 11 4.03 2.66 10.01
N GLU A 12 3.35 2.14 11.03
CA GLU A 12 3.69 2.39 12.43
C GLU A 12 4.21 1.10 13.06
N SER A 13 5.42 1.16 13.62
CA SER A 13 6.01 0.08 14.42
C SER A 13 5.79 0.30 15.91
N ASP A 14 5.94 -0.76 16.71
CA ASP A 14 5.86 -0.68 18.17
C ASP A 14 6.95 0.21 18.79
N GLU A 15 8.06 0.41 18.08
CA GLU A 15 9.15 1.30 18.47
C GLU A 15 8.83 2.79 18.24
N GLY A 16 7.65 3.10 17.70
CA GLY A 16 7.19 4.47 17.43
C GLY A 16 7.77 5.10 16.16
N ALA A 17 8.59 4.36 15.40
CA ALA A 17 9.05 4.82 14.10
C ALA A 17 7.91 4.73 13.07
N ARG A 18 7.59 5.87 12.45
CA ARG A 18 6.63 5.98 11.34
C ARG A 18 7.38 6.06 10.02
N THR A 19 7.17 5.11 9.12
CA THR A 19 7.78 5.11 7.78
C THR A 19 6.75 5.32 6.67
N PHE A 20 7.22 5.78 5.51
CA PHE A 20 6.40 6.06 4.33
C PHE A 20 6.78 5.12 3.19
N GLU A 21 5.78 4.52 2.55
CA GLU A 21 5.94 3.71 1.35
C GLU A 21 4.82 4.01 0.33
N ALA A 22 5.12 3.89 -0.96
CA ALA A 22 4.11 4.00 -2.02
C ALA A 22 3.83 2.61 -2.61
N LEU A 23 2.55 2.24 -2.72
CA LEU A 23 2.10 0.96 -3.26
C LEU A 23 1.18 1.17 -4.46
N THR A 24 1.51 0.57 -5.60
CA THR A 24 0.63 0.58 -6.78
C THR A 24 -0.01 -0.80 -6.97
N CYS A 25 -1.33 -0.86 -6.90
CA CYS A 25 -2.09 -2.11 -6.94
C CYS A 25 -3.36 -1.97 -7.79
N ALA A 26 -4.01 -3.10 -8.10
CA ALA A 26 -5.16 -3.11 -9.00
C ALA A 26 -6.43 -2.45 -8.39
N GLY A 27 -6.48 -2.29 -7.07
CA GLY A 27 -7.61 -1.70 -6.35
C GLY A 27 -7.59 -2.05 -4.88
N GLU A 28 -8.67 -1.72 -4.18
CA GLU A 28 -8.75 -1.80 -2.70
C GLU A 28 -8.61 -3.23 -2.15
N ILE A 29 -9.09 -4.24 -2.88
CA ILE A 29 -8.94 -5.65 -2.45
C ILE A 29 -7.46 -6.07 -2.47
N ASP A 30 -6.73 -5.71 -3.53
CA ASP A 30 -5.30 -6.01 -3.65
C ASP A 30 -4.50 -5.22 -2.62
N LEU A 31 -4.84 -3.94 -2.40
CA LEU A 31 -4.30 -3.12 -1.32
C LEU A 31 -4.42 -3.80 0.04
N LEU A 32 -5.62 -4.25 0.43
CA LEU A 32 -5.85 -4.92 1.72
C LEU A 32 -5.03 -6.21 1.86
N SER A 33 -4.92 -6.98 0.78
CA SER A 33 -4.12 -8.20 0.76
C SER A 33 -2.63 -7.90 0.99
N GLN A 34 -2.10 -6.88 0.31
CA GLN A 34 -0.71 -6.43 0.47
C GLN A 34 -0.46 -5.85 1.86
N MET A 35 -1.34 -5.00 2.38
CA MET A 35 -1.22 -4.44 3.74
C MET A 35 -1.20 -5.53 4.80
N ARG A 36 -2.05 -6.56 4.69
CA ARG A 36 -2.04 -7.70 5.61
C ARG A 36 -0.71 -8.45 5.56
N LYS A 37 -0.13 -8.63 4.37
CA LYS A 37 1.18 -9.25 4.20
C LYS A 37 2.28 -8.42 4.86
N ILE A 38 2.31 -7.11 4.63
CA ILE A 38 3.27 -6.18 5.23
C ILE A 38 3.16 -6.21 6.77
N LEU A 39 1.95 -6.13 7.33
CA LEU A 39 1.72 -6.24 8.78
C LEU A 39 2.31 -7.53 9.36
N ALA A 40 2.01 -8.67 8.71
CA ALA A 40 2.44 -9.99 9.18
C ALA A 40 3.97 -10.20 9.10
N GLU A 41 4.62 -9.65 8.07
CA GLU A 41 6.05 -9.87 7.82
C GLU A 41 6.95 -8.91 8.60
N ARG A 42 6.45 -7.73 8.98
CA ARG A 42 7.30 -6.62 9.46
C ARG A 42 7.06 -6.21 10.91
N GLY A 43 6.24 -6.95 11.66
CA GLY A 43 5.96 -6.65 13.07
C GLY A 43 5.38 -5.24 13.27
N LEU A 44 4.59 -4.77 12.32
CA LEU A 44 3.98 -3.46 12.36
C LEU A 44 2.71 -3.49 13.22
N LYS A 45 2.47 -2.39 13.93
CA LYS A 45 1.28 -2.17 14.74
C LYS A 45 0.09 -1.72 13.89
N SER A 46 0.33 -0.81 12.96
CA SER A 46 -0.71 -0.25 12.11
C SER A 46 -0.18 0.13 10.74
N ILE A 47 -1.09 0.18 9.76
CA ILE A 47 -0.85 0.77 8.44
C ILE A 47 -2.01 1.71 8.15
N GLU A 48 -1.70 2.96 7.87
CA GLU A 48 -2.66 3.94 7.37
C GLU A 48 -2.45 4.10 5.86
N ALA A 49 -3.50 3.93 5.08
CA ALA A 49 -3.44 3.99 3.62
C ALA A 49 -4.26 5.17 3.09
N TRP A 50 -3.63 6.04 2.30
CA TRP A 50 -4.27 7.17 1.65
C TRP A 50 -4.24 6.97 0.14
N ARG A 51 -5.40 7.18 -0.51
CA ARG A 51 -5.47 7.20 -1.96
C ARG A 51 -5.08 8.59 -2.46
N LEU A 52 -3.82 8.75 -2.83
CA LEU A 52 -3.27 9.96 -3.42
C LEU A 52 -2.63 9.63 -4.77
N GLY A 53 -2.99 10.40 -5.81
CA GLY A 53 -2.35 10.31 -7.13
C GLY A 53 -3.28 10.13 -8.33
N ARG A 54 -2.69 10.25 -9.51
CA ARG A 54 -3.30 10.12 -10.84
C ARG A 54 -3.46 8.65 -11.21
N GLN A 55 -4.56 8.28 -11.89
CA GLN A 55 -4.73 6.92 -12.41
C GLN A 55 -3.63 6.60 -13.42
N VAL A 56 -2.92 5.48 -13.22
CA VAL A 56 -1.85 5.02 -14.11
C VAL A 56 -2.36 3.84 -14.93
N LEU A 57 -2.28 3.97 -16.25
CA LEU A 57 -2.58 2.87 -17.17
C LEU A 57 -1.31 2.04 -17.37
N VAL A 58 -1.36 0.75 -17.02
CA VAL A 58 -0.26 -0.19 -17.26
C VAL A 58 -0.64 -1.16 -18.38
N LEU A 59 0.27 -1.30 -19.35
CA LEU A 59 0.18 -2.27 -20.44
C LEU A 59 1.06 -3.47 -20.09
N ASP A 60 0.45 -4.51 -19.52
CA ASP A 60 1.11 -5.81 -19.34
C ASP A 60 1.24 -6.45 -20.74
N ARG A 61 2.47 -6.75 -21.17
CA ARG A 61 2.79 -7.47 -22.41
C ARG A 61 2.90 -8.96 -22.17
#